data_AF-W2H7K7-F1
#
_entry.id   AF-W2H7K7-F1
#
_cell.length_a   1.000
_cell.length_b   1.000
_cell.length_c   1.000
_cell.angle_alpha   90.00
_cell.angle_beta   90.00
_cell.angle_gamma   90.00
#
_symmetry.space_group_name_H-M   'P 1'
#
loop_
_entity.id
_entity.type
_entity.pdbx_description
1 polymer ?
#
loop_
_entity_poly.entity_id
_entity_poly.type
_entity_poly.pdbx_seq_one_letter_code
_entity_poly.pdbx_strand_id
1 'polypeptide(L)'
;MYHGSRAEALGYFESLGFKCPPRRDVADFLLDLGTNKQTQYEVSSIHPVPRSASEYADLFKRSAIYERMMEDLHEPIHPSLIEDQEKHIDPIPEFHQNFWDSTMTVVKRQIELTKRDTAFLFGRSFMVILMGLLYASTFYQFDETNAQLVLGILFTAVQFVSLGQQSQIPVFMAAREVFYKQRRANFFRTTSFVLSNSVTQFPLGLMESLVFGSIVYWMCGCVSTVEAFILFEMILLLLNLSFTAWFFFLSCASPNLNVANPVSMVSILFFVLFAGFVITKEQIPDYLIWIYWIDPMTWGLRALAVNQYSDDSFDTCVYNGIDYCANYNMTMGEYSLTTFEIQTEKSWIWYGLVYMAAAYVFFMFLSCIALEYHRFENPENVTLDSEHKGSASDDYGLMNTPRSSPNGSDAVVTIGHDREKHFTPVTVAFKDL
;
A
#
# COMPACT_ATOMS: atom_id res chain seq x y z
N MET A 1 39.11 7.18 6.32
CA MET A 1 39.92 7.90 7.33
C MET A 1 40.72 6.94 8.19
N TYR A 2 40.09 5.96 8.84
CA TYR A 2 40.77 4.99 9.70
C TYR A 2 39.93 3.71 9.83
N HIS A 3 40.57 2.55 9.91
CA HIS A 3 39.96 1.28 10.28
C HIS A 3 41.00 0.45 11.05
N GLY A 4 40.72 0.09 12.30
CA GLY A 4 41.68 -0.58 13.19
C GLY A 4 41.30 -0.48 14.67
N SER A 5 42.24 -0.84 15.54
CA SER A 5 42.03 -0.83 16.99
C SER A 5 41.76 0.57 17.56
N ARG A 6 40.74 0.70 18.40
CA ARG A 6 40.43 1.99 19.06
C ARG A 6 41.62 2.61 19.80
N ALA A 7 42.53 1.78 20.31
CA ALA A 7 43.67 2.22 21.09
C ALA A 7 44.73 2.93 20.23
N GLU A 8 44.82 2.56 18.95
CA GLU A 8 45.78 3.12 17.99
C GLU A 8 45.21 4.33 17.25
N ALA A 9 43.89 4.53 17.27
CA ALA A 9 43.22 5.59 16.53
C ALA A 9 43.75 6.99 16.89
N LEU A 10 43.88 7.30 18.18
CA LEU A 10 44.42 8.60 18.63
C LEU A 10 45.85 8.82 18.15
N GLY A 11 46.73 7.83 18.35
CA GLY A 11 48.13 7.92 17.92
C GLY A 11 48.28 8.09 16.41
N TYR A 12 47.40 7.44 15.63
CA TYR A 12 47.35 7.61 14.18
C TYR A 12 47.03 9.06 13.79
N PHE A 13 45.96 9.66 14.34
CA PHE A 13 45.62 11.06 13.99
C PHE A 13 46.60 12.08 14.59
N GLU A 14 47.24 11.79 15.73
CA GLU A 14 48.35 12.57 16.26
C GLU A 14 49.56 12.58 15.32
N SER A 15 49.87 11.45 14.69
CA SER A 15 50.93 11.38 13.67
C SER A 15 50.63 12.21 12.41
N LEU A 16 49.36 12.49 12.15
CA LEU A 16 48.90 13.32 11.02
C LEU A 16 48.83 14.82 11.36
N GLY A 17 49.16 15.21 12.60
CA GLY A 17 49.18 16.60 13.05
C GLY A 17 47.92 17.07 13.79
N PHE A 18 47.06 16.15 14.24
CA PHE A 18 45.87 16.49 15.04
C PHE A 18 46.04 16.11 16.50
N LYS A 19 45.71 17.00 17.44
CA LYS A 19 45.76 16.68 18.86
C LYS A 19 44.40 16.84 19.51
N CYS A 20 43.94 15.77 20.16
CA CYS A 20 42.71 15.81 20.94
C CYS A 20 42.91 16.67 22.21
N PRO A 21 42.08 17.70 22.45
CA PRO A 21 42.16 18.48 23.67
C PRO A 21 41.78 17.63 24.91
N PRO A 22 42.36 17.91 26.09
CA PRO A 22 42.18 17.08 27.28
C PRO A 22 40.75 17.05 27.85
N ARG A 23 39.87 17.95 27.41
CA ARG A 23 38.45 18.02 27.82
C ARG A 23 37.48 17.62 26.72
N ARG A 24 37.97 17.20 25.55
CA ARG A 24 37.14 16.75 24.42
C ARG A 24 37.07 15.23 24.44
N ASP A 25 35.88 14.69 24.22
CA ASP A 25 35.73 13.25 24.01
C ASP A 25 36.41 12.81 22.72
N VAL A 26 37.02 11.63 22.74
CA VAL A 26 37.79 11.10 21.60
C VAL A 26 36.89 10.84 20.40
N ALA A 27 35.69 10.30 20.60
CA ALA A 27 34.78 10.01 19.49
C ALA A 27 34.32 11.32 18.83
N ASP A 28 33.97 12.32 19.63
CA ASP A 28 33.63 13.67 19.15
C ASP A 28 34.78 14.32 18.37
N PHE A 29 36.01 14.22 18.89
CA PHE A 29 37.21 14.69 18.19
C PHE A 29 37.37 14.01 16.83
N LEU A 30 37.27 12.68 16.77
CA LEU A 30 37.39 11.91 15.53
C LEU A 30 36.30 12.25 14.50
N LEU A 31 35.07 12.50 14.96
CA LEU A 31 33.97 12.96 14.10
C LEU A 31 34.25 14.35 13.53
N ASP A 32 34.76 15.27 14.36
CA ASP A 32 35.04 16.63 13.92
C ASP A 32 36.17 16.71 12.88
N LEU A 33 37.12 15.76 12.87
CA LEU A 33 38.17 15.65 11.85
C LEU A 33 37.62 15.45 10.42
N GLY A 34 36.41 14.88 10.29
CA GLY A 34 35.71 14.72 9.02
C GLY A 34 34.98 15.97 8.53
N THR A 35 35.04 17.08 9.28
CA THR A 35 34.22 18.27 9.05
C THR A 35 35.08 19.53 8.93
N ASN A 36 34.43 20.67 8.67
CA ASN A 36 35.08 21.99 8.69
C ASN A 36 35.65 22.39 10.07
N LYS A 37 35.33 21.66 11.14
CA LYS A 37 35.85 21.90 12.50
C LYS A 37 37.25 21.34 12.73
N GLN A 38 37.78 20.56 11.79
CA GLN A 38 39.11 19.96 11.88
C GLN A 38 40.22 20.96 12.26
N THR A 39 40.12 22.21 11.78
CA THR A 39 41.13 23.28 12.00
C THR A 39 41.41 23.58 13.46
N GLN A 40 40.44 23.40 14.37
CA GLN A 40 40.63 23.68 15.79
C GLN A 40 41.55 22.68 16.51
N TYR A 41 41.84 21.55 15.86
CA TYR A 41 42.66 20.46 16.41
C TYR A 41 44.04 20.36 15.78
N GLU A 42 44.33 21.22 14.81
CA GLU A 42 45.61 21.23 14.10
C GLU A 42 46.71 21.76 15.01
N VAL A 43 47.76 20.97 15.15
CA VAL A 43 49.00 21.40 15.77
C VAL A 43 49.98 21.77 14.67
N SER A 44 50.78 22.82 14.88
CA SER A 44 51.83 23.22 13.95
C SER A 44 52.71 22.01 13.60
N SER A 45 52.53 21.49 12.39
CA SER A 45 53.18 20.29 11.88
C SER A 45 54.09 20.67 10.71
N ILE A 46 55.20 19.93 10.57
CA ILE A 46 56.16 20.09 9.47
C ILE A 46 55.56 19.58 8.15
N HIS A 47 54.54 18.73 8.21
CA HIS A 47 53.88 18.14 7.06
C HIS A 47 52.50 18.74 6.80
N PRO A 48 52.07 18.83 5.52
CA PRO A 48 50.73 19.28 5.19
C PRO A 48 49.67 18.34 5.78
N VAL A 49 48.76 18.93 6.55
CA VAL A 49 47.65 18.23 7.20
C VAL A 49 46.60 17.84 6.13
N PRO A 50 46.09 16.59 6.13
CA PRO A 50 45.08 16.17 5.17
C PRO A 50 43.78 16.98 5.29
N ARG A 51 43.20 17.34 4.15
CA ARG A 51 41.95 18.12 4.05
C ARG A 51 40.83 17.39 3.34
N SER A 52 41.19 16.63 2.30
CA SER A 52 40.22 15.92 1.46
C SER A 52 40.05 14.47 1.90
N ALA A 53 38.86 13.89 1.67
CA ALA A 53 38.61 12.48 1.95
C ALA A 53 39.59 11.55 1.21
N SER A 54 40.03 11.94 0.01
CA SER A 54 41.06 11.23 -0.77
C SER A 54 42.43 11.26 -0.09
N GLU A 55 42.87 12.41 0.43
CA GLU A 55 44.16 12.50 1.14
C GLU A 55 44.18 11.63 2.39
N TYR A 56 43.09 11.64 3.17
CA TYR A 56 42.95 10.74 4.31
C TYR A 56 42.98 9.26 3.91
N ALA A 57 42.37 8.91 2.79
CA ALA A 57 42.38 7.55 2.28
C ALA A 57 43.78 7.12 1.83
N ASP A 58 44.51 7.98 1.13
CA ASP A 58 45.87 7.71 0.65
C ASP A 58 46.87 7.59 1.80
N LEU A 59 46.76 8.45 2.82
CA LEU A 59 47.58 8.36 4.02
C LEU A 59 47.29 7.09 4.82
N PHE A 60 46.01 6.72 4.94
CA PHE A 60 45.63 5.46 5.58
C PHE A 60 46.20 4.26 4.84
N LYS A 61 46.10 4.21 3.51
CA LYS A 61 46.67 3.13 2.67
C LYS A 61 48.18 3.00 2.79
N ARG A 62 48.89 4.08 3.12
CA ARG A 62 50.36 4.08 3.35
C ARG A 62 50.75 3.80 4.79
N SER A 63 49.77 3.62 5.68
CA SER A 63 50.04 3.39 7.10
C SER A 63 50.33 1.92 7.38
N ALA A 64 51.18 1.65 8.37
CA ALA A 64 51.42 0.29 8.86
C ALA A 64 50.15 -0.39 9.42
N ILE A 65 49.11 0.38 9.75
CA ILE A 65 47.81 -0.13 10.22
C ILE A 65 47.07 -0.77 9.04
N TYR A 66 47.10 -0.13 7.87
CA TYR A 66 46.51 -0.68 6.65
C TYR A 66 47.29 -1.90 6.16
N GLU A 67 48.63 -1.87 6.21
CA GLU A 67 49.46 -3.03 5.84
C GLU A 67 49.11 -4.24 6.71
N ARG A 68 49.11 -4.10 8.05
CA ARG A 68 48.68 -5.18 8.97
C ARG A 68 47.27 -5.67 8.68
N MET A 69 46.31 -4.77 8.49
CA MET A 69 44.92 -5.14 8.18
C MET A 69 44.82 -5.93 6.86
N MET A 70 45.61 -5.56 5.85
CA MET A 70 45.65 -6.28 4.58
C MET A 70 46.36 -7.62 4.72
N GLU A 71 47.42 -7.72 5.53
CA GLU A 71 48.07 -8.99 5.87
C GLU A 71 47.06 -9.94 6.54
N ASP A 72 46.37 -9.48 7.59
CA ASP A 72 45.33 -10.24 8.30
C ASP A 72 44.21 -10.73 7.36
N LEU A 73 43.85 -9.94 6.34
CA LEU A 73 42.81 -10.29 5.37
C LEU A 73 43.27 -11.36 4.36
N HIS A 74 44.57 -11.39 4.02
CA HIS A 74 45.14 -12.36 3.09
C HIS A 74 45.61 -13.65 3.78
N GLU A 75 45.76 -13.63 5.11
CA GLU A 75 46.05 -14.84 5.87
C GLU A 75 44.91 -15.87 5.73
N PRO A 76 45.24 -17.18 5.66
CA PRO A 76 44.23 -18.22 5.68
C PRO A 76 43.36 -18.10 6.93
N ILE A 77 42.05 -18.22 6.75
CA ILE A 77 41.08 -18.17 7.86
C ILE A 77 41.49 -19.19 8.92
N HIS A 78 41.68 -18.72 10.15
CA HIS A 78 42.13 -19.56 11.25
C HIS A 78 41.13 -20.72 11.48
N PRO A 79 41.58 -21.97 11.67
CA PRO A 79 40.69 -23.13 11.78
C PRO A 79 39.60 -22.99 12.85
N SER A 80 39.87 -22.26 13.94
CA SER A 80 38.88 -21.99 14.99
C SER A 80 37.70 -21.15 14.51
N LEU A 81 37.89 -20.25 13.55
CA LEU A 81 36.81 -19.44 12.99
C LEU A 81 35.92 -20.26 12.04
N ILE A 82 36.52 -21.25 11.36
CA ILE A 82 35.77 -22.20 10.53
C ILE A 82 34.92 -23.09 11.43
N GLU A 83 35.50 -23.63 12.51
CA GLU A 83 34.74 -24.41 13.51
C GLU A 83 33.62 -23.58 14.16
N ASP A 84 33.88 -22.30 14.47
CA ASP A 84 32.88 -21.39 15.01
C ASP A 84 31.74 -21.12 14.01
N GLN A 85 32.07 -20.92 12.73
CA GLN A 85 31.09 -20.75 11.66
C GLN A 85 30.21 -22.01 11.51
N GLU A 86 30.82 -23.19 11.39
CA GLU A 86 30.08 -24.46 11.23
C GLU A 86 29.15 -24.72 12.41
N LYS A 87 29.56 -24.34 13.62
CA LYS A 87 28.81 -24.59 14.85
C LYS A 87 27.74 -23.55 15.15
N HIS A 88 27.99 -22.28 14.83
CA HIS A 88 27.16 -21.16 15.28
C HIS A 88 26.47 -20.38 14.16
N ILE A 89 27.00 -20.39 12.93
CA ILE A 89 26.46 -19.62 11.80
C ILE A 89 25.68 -20.51 10.84
N ASP A 90 26.29 -21.58 10.35
CA ASP A 90 25.69 -22.48 9.36
C ASP A 90 24.35 -23.11 9.82
N PRO A 91 24.12 -23.40 11.12
CA PRO A 91 22.83 -23.91 11.58
C PRO A 91 21.71 -22.86 11.61
N ILE A 92 22.00 -21.57 11.44
CA ILE A 92 20.99 -20.50 11.49
C ILE A 92 20.19 -20.53 10.18
N PRO A 93 18.89 -20.89 10.22
CA PRO A 93 18.08 -20.91 9.02
C PRO A 93 17.78 -19.48 8.53
N GLU A 94 17.58 -19.31 7.23
CA GLU A 94 17.19 -18.02 6.64
C GLU A 94 15.94 -17.43 7.32
N PHE A 95 14.97 -18.29 7.66
CA PHE A 95 13.78 -17.94 8.44
C PHE A 95 13.72 -18.79 9.72
N HIS A 96 13.62 -18.14 10.88
CA HIS A 96 13.56 -18.82 12.18
C HIS A 96 12.28 -19.64 12.40
N GLN A 97 11.18 -19.27 11.74
CA GLN A 97 9.88 -19.95 11.84
C GLN A 97 9.54 -20.71 10.57
N ASN A 98 8.82 -21.82 10.74
CA ASN A 98 8.20 -22.54 9.61
C ASN A 98 7.18 -21.65 8.89
N PHE A 99 6.86 -22.02 7.64
CA PHE A 99 5.95 -21.22 6.79
C PHE A 99 4.60 -20.93 7.44
N TRP A 100 3.96 -21.96 8.00
CA TRP A 100 2.62 -21.85 8.58
C TRP A 100 2.61 -21.03 9.87
N ASP A 101 3.59 -21.25 10.75
CA ASP A 101 3.70 -20.51 12.03
C ASP A 101 3.98 -19.02 11.79
N SER A 102 4.86 -18.74 10.84
CA SER A 102 5.16 -17.39 10.37
C SER A 102 3.90 -16.74 9.79
N THR A 103 3.24 -17.40 8.84
CA THR A 103 2.01 -16.89 8.20
C THR A 103 0.91 -16.64 9.22
N MET A 104 0.69 -17.55 10.17
CA MET A 104 -0.32 -17.41 11.21
C MET A 104 -0.02 -16.24 12.17
N THR A 105 1.26 -16.01 12.47
CA THR A 105 1.71 -14.87 13.26
C THR A 105 1.46 -13.55 12.52
N VAL A 106 1.77 -13.48 11.21
CA VAL A 106 1.47 -12.29 10.40
C VAL A 106 -0.04 -12.07 10.27
N VAL A 107 -0.84 -13.11 10.05
CA VAL A 107 -2.32 -13.04 10.02
C VAL A 107 -2.86 -12.48 11.32
N LYS A 108 -2.45 -13.03 12.48
CA LYS A 108 -2.89 -12.54 13.79
C LYS A 108 -2.56 -11.07 13.98
N ARG A 109 -1.35 -10.66 13.60
CA ARG A 109 -0.93 -9.26 13.65
C ARG A 109 -1.79 -8.40 12.75
N GLN A 110 -2.04 -8.82 11.51
CA GLN A 110 -2.81 -8.05 10.54
C GLN A 110 -4.27 -7.87 11.00
N ILE A 111 -4.88 -8.93 11.53
CA ILE A 111 -6.22 -8.87 12.14
C ILE A 111 -6.24 -7.89 13.33
N GLU A 112 -5.25 -7.95 14.22
CA GLU A 112 -5.16 -7.02 15.35
C GLU A 112 -4.97 -5.57 14.91
N LEU A 113 -4.16 -5.31 13.89
CA LEU A 113 -3.98 -3.96 13.32
C LEU A 113 -5.29 -3.43 12.76
N THR A 114 -5.96 -4.23 11.93
CA THR A 114 -7.26 -3.87 11.34
C THR A 114 -8.33 -3.66 12.41
N LYS A 115 -8.41 -4.52 13.42
CA LYS A 115 -9.37 -4.40 14.53
C LYS A 115 -9.16 -3.13 15.36
N ARG A 116 -7.90 -2.73 15.56
CA ARG A 116 -7.53 -1.54 16.34
C ARG A 116 -7.71 -0.24 15.56
N ASP A 117 -7.77 -0.30 14.24
CA ASP A 117 -8.13 0.84 13.40
C ASP A 117 -9.65 1.07 13.40
N THR A 118 -10.16 1.44 14.57
CA THR A 118 -11.59 1.65 14.80
C THR A 118 -12.13 2.84 14.00
N ALA A 119 -11.30 3.85 13.72
CA ALA A 119 -11.68 5.00 12.92
C ALA A 119 -11.94 4.60 11.47
N PHE A 120 -11.04 3.80 10.87
CA PHE A 120 -11.23 3.26 9.53
C PHE A 120 -12.47 2.36 9.46
N LEU A 121 -12.61 1.41 10.39
CA LEU A 121 -13.75 0.48 10.42
C LEU A 121 -15.09 1.20 10.61
N PHE A 122 -15.15 2.18 11.51
CA PHE A 122 -16.36 2.98 11.75
C PHE A 122 -16.71 3.83 10.52
N GLY A 123 -15.73 4.58 9.98
CA GLY A 123 -15.94 5.41 8.79
C GLY A 123 -16.43 4.59 7.60
N ARG A 124 -15.85 3.40 7.39
CA ARG A 124 -16.23 2.50 6.32
C ARG A 124 -17.62 1.91 6.53
N SER A 125 -17.93 1.42 7.72
CA SER A 125 -19.26 0.87 8.04
C SER A 125 -20.36 1.93 7.89
N PHE A 126 -20.10 3.14 8.36
CA PHE A 126 -21.03 4.27 8.21
C PHE A 126 -21.27 4.61 6.74
N MET A 127 -20.20 4.70 5.93
CA MET A 127 -20.32 4.99 4.50
C MET A 127 -21.09 3.92 3.74
N VAL A 128 -20.87 2.64 4.07
CA VAL A 128 -21.58 1.51 3.45
C VAL A 128 -23.07 1.57 3.74
N ILE A 129 -23.47 1.81 5.00
CA ILE A 129 -24.88 1.93 5.38
C ILE A 129 -25.51 3.17 4.72
N LEU A 130 -24.83 4.31 4.77
CA LEU A 130 -25.33 5.56 4.21
C LEU A 130 -25.56 5.45 2.70
N MET A 131 -24.58 4.95 1.96
CA MET A 131 -24.69 4.80 0.51
C MET A 131 -25.67 3.70 0.11
N GLY A 132 -25.71 2.58 0.87
CA GLY A 132 -26.73 1.56 0.72
C GLY A 132 -28.14 2.15 0.83
N LEU A 133 -28.41 2.92 1.88
CA LEU A 133 -29.72 3.57 2.07
C LEU A 133 -30.01 4.63 1.01
N LEU A 134 -29.03 5.41 0.57
CA LEU A 134 -29.21 6.42 -0.47
C LEU A 134 -29.57 5.77 -1.81
N TYR A 135 -28.86 4.73 -2.25
CA TYR A 135 -29.21 4.02 -3.48
C TYR A 135 -30.54 3.31 -3.37
N ALA A 136 -30.75 2.56 -2.28
CA ALA A 136 -31.98 1.84 -2.02
C ALA A 136 -33.23 2.74 -1.97
N SER A 137 -33.12 3.93 -1.37
CA SER A 137 -34.25 4.88 -1.29
C SER A 137 -34.52 5.58 -2.62
N THR A 138 -33.49 5.83 -3.43
CA THR A 138 -33.64 6.43 -4.76
C THR A 138 -34.36 5.47 -5.73
N PHE A 139 -34.09 4.17 -5.58
CA PHE A 139 -34.63 3.11 -6.43
C PHE A 139 -35.63 2.20 -5.69
N TYR A 140 -36.32 2.76 -4.69
CA TYR A 140 -37.24 2.01 -3.84
C TYR A 140 -38.36 1.38 -4.67
N GLN A 141 -38.52 0.05 -4.57
CA GLN A 141 -39.51 -0.73 -5.32
C GLN A 141 -39.54 -0.35 -6.82
N PHE A 142 -38.42 -0.58 -7.50
CA PHE A 142 -38.29 -0.23 -8.91
C PHE A 142 -39.27 -1.01 -9.80
N ASP A 143 -39.60 -0.43 -10.95
CA ASP A 143 -40.36 -1.12 -11.98
C ASP A 143 -39.45 -2.10 -12.74
N GLU A 144 -39.65 -3.39 -12.47
CA GLU A 144 -38.91 -4.50 -13.06
C GLU A 144 -39.08 -4.64 -14.58
N THR A 145 -40.15 -4.04 -15.16
CA THR A 145 -40.35 -4.00 -16.62
C THR A 145 -39.39 -3.07 -17.34
N ASN A 146 -38.79 -2.12 -16.62
CA ASN A 146 -37.83 -1.18 -17.18
C ASN A 146 -36.41 -1.76 -17.06
N ALA A 147 -35.97 -2.52 -18.07
CA ALA A 147 -34.64 -3.12 -18.11
C ALA A 147 -33.49 -2.14 -17.87
N GLN A 148 -33.61 -0.90 -18.37
CA GLN A 148 -32.59 0.13 -18.17
C GLN A 148 -32.51 0.58 -16.71
N LEU A 149 -33.65 0.66 -16.01
CA LEU A 149 -33.68 1.00 -14.59
C LEU A 149 -33.02 -0.10 -13.76
N VAL A 150 -33.38 -1.36 -14.00
CA VAL A 150 -32.82 -2.51 -13.26
C VAL A 150 -31.32 -2.63 -13.47
N LEU A 151 -30.85 -2.58 -14.72
CA LEU A 151 -29.42 -2.63 -15.00
C LEU A 151 -28.67 -1.43 -14.45
N GLY A 152 -29.29 -0.24 -14.39
CA GLY A 152 -28.73 0.92 -13.71
C GLY A 152 -28.54 0.70 -12.21
N ILE A 153 -29.49 0.05 -11.54
CA ILE A 153 -29.39 -0.29 -10.11
C ILE A 153 -28.27 -1.32 -9.90
N LEU A 154 -28.23 -2.37 -10.71
CA LEU A 154 -27.18 -3.39 -10.62
C LEU A 154 -25.80 -2.79 -10.91
N PHE A 155 -25.69 -1.91 -11.90
CA PHE A 155 -24.47 -1.20 -12.22
C PHE A 155 -24.02 -0.29 -11.09
N THR A 156 -24.91 0.49 -10.48
CA THR A 156 -24.55 1.35 -9.32
C THR A 156 -24.11 0.53 -8.12
N ALA A 157 -24.73 -0.64 -7.86
CA ALA A 157 -24.31 -1.55 -6.81
C ALA A 157 -22.89 -2.12 -7.06
N VAL A 158 -22.65 -2.62 -8.27
CA VAL A 158 -21.35 -3.11 -8.73
C VAL A 158 -20.28 -2.02 -8.65
N GLN A 159 -20.63 -0.82 -9.12
CA GLN A 159 -19.76 0.36 -9.11
C GLN A 159 -19.36 0.73 -7.69
N PHE A 160 -20.32 0.86 -6.77
CA PHE A 160 -20.06 1.22 -5.37
C PHE A 160 -19.11 0.25 -4.68
N VAL A 161 -19.41 -1.05 -4.76
CA VAL A 161 -18.60 -2.10 -4.13
C VAL A 161 -17.17 -2.13 -4.67
N SER A 162 -17.01 -1.87 -5.97
CA SER A 162 -15.71 -1.86 -6.65
C SER A 162 -14.88 -0.61 -6.30
N LEU A 163 -15.45 0.59 -6.47
CA LEU A 163 -14.79 1.87 -6.18
C LEU A 163 -14.48 2.05 -4.69
N GLY A 164 -15.33 1.53 -3.81
CA GLY A 164 -15.14 1.59 -2.37
C GLY A 164 -13.82 0.96 -1.90
N GLN A 165 -13.22 0.08 -2.71
CA GLN A 165 -11.92 -0.54 -2.40
C GLN A 165 -10.72 0.39 -2.63
N GLN A 166 -10.88 1.46 -3.41
CA GLN A 166 -9.79 2.43 -3.68
C GLN A 166 -9.29 3.11 -2.40
N SER A 167 -10.17 3.31 -1.41
CA SER A 167 -9.81 3.95 -0.13
C SER A 167 -8.78 3.16 0.68
N GLN A 168 -8.52 1.90 0.31
CA GLN A 168 -7.55 1.03 0.98
C GLN A 168 -6.11 1.27 0.50
N ILE A 169 -5.91 1.96 -0.62
CA ILE A 169 -4.58 2.20 -1.21
C ILE A 169 -3.59 2.75 -0.16
N PRO A 170 -3.90 3.82 0.61
CA PRO A 170 -2.97 4.36 1.60
C PRO A 170 -2.63 3.37 2.72
N VAL A 171 -3.61 2.58 3.17
CA VAL A 171 -3.42 1.57 4.22
C VAL A 171 -2.47 0.47 3.73
N PHE A 172 -2.65 -0.01 2.49
CA PHE A 172 -1.76 -0.98 1.88
C PHE A 172 -0.35 -0.44 1.67
N MET A 173 -0.20 0.82 1.25
CA MET A 173 1.11 1.43 1.06
C MET A 173 1.85 1.59 2.40
N ALA A 174 1.17 2.01 3.46
CA ALA A 174 1.77 2.08 4.80
C ALA A 174 2.19 0.69 5.32
N ALA A 175 1.36 -0.34 5.10
CA ALA A 175 1.70 -1.71 5.45
C ALA A 175 2.92 -2.25 4.67
N ARG A 176 3.08 -1.82 3.42
CA ARG A 176 4.22 -2.19 2.56
C ARG A 176 5.55 -1.65 3.09
N GLU A 177 5.58 -0.44 3.65
CA GLU A 177 6.81 0.12 4.24
C GLU A 177 7.29 -0.72 5.43
N VAL A 178 6.36 -1.12 6.31
CA VAL A 178 6.64 -2.02 7.43
C VAL A 178 7.10 -3.39 6.94
N PHE A 179 6.44 -3.90 5.89
CA PHE A 179 6.82 -5.15 5.22
C PHE A 179 8.28 -5.11 4.74
N TYR A 180 8.70 -4.05 4.06
CA TYR A 180 10.08 -3.92 3.56
C TYR A 180 11.11 -3.98 4.69
N LYS A 181 10.85 -3.33 5.83
CA LYS A 181 11.76 -3.39 6.99
C LYS A 181 11.86 -4.81 7.55
N GLN A 182 10.74 -5.51 7.66
CA GLN A 182 10.69 -6.86 8.24
C GLN A 182 11.23 -7.94 7.30
N ARG A 183 11.04 -7.76 5.99
CA ARG A 183 11.60 -8.65 4.97
C ARG A 183 13.12 -8.58 4.93
N ARG A 184 13.73 -7.38 5.11
CA ARG A 184 15.20 -7.23 5.27
C ARG A 184 15.78 -8.03 6.43
N ALA A 185 15.01 -8.13 7.52
CA ALA A 185 15.41 -8.88 8.69
C ALA A 185 15.03 -10.38 8.61
N ASN A 186 14.54 -10.86 7.45
CA ASN A 186 14.07 -12.22 7.22
C ASN A 186 13.08 -12.73 8.29
N PHE A 187 12.17 -11.88 8.75
CA PHE A 187 11.16 -12.29 9.74
C PHE A 187 10.12 -13.25 9.15
N PHE A 188 9.73 -13.04 7.89
CA PHE A 188 8.75 -13.86 7.18
C PHE A 188 8.88 -13.70 5.67
N ARG A 189 8.27 -14.63 4.93
CA ARG A 189 8.27 -14.66 3.46
C ARG A 189 7.24 -13.69 2.88
N THR A 190 7.47 -13.21 1.67
CA THR A 190 6.54 -12.33 0.95
C THR A 190 5.15 -12.96 0.77
N THR A 191 5.11 -14.26 0.46
CA THR A 191 3.87 -15.03 0.36
C THR A 191 3.08 -15.05 1.67
N SER A 192 3.75 -15.14 2.82
CA SER A 192 3.10 -15.07 4.14
C SER A 192 2.41 -13.73 4.36
N PHE A 193 3.00 -12.62 3.89
CA PHE A 193 2.38 -11.29 3.98
C PHE A 193 1.18 -11.14 3.05
N VAL A 194 1.30 -11.56 1.79
CA VAL A 194 0.19 -11.51 0.81
C VAL A 194 -1.00 -12.35 1.29
N LEU A 195 -0.75 -13.57 1.77
CA LEU A 195 -1.78 -14.42 2.37
C LEU A 195 -2.39 -13.81 3.62
N SER A 196 -1.59 -13.16 4.47
CA SER A 196 -2.11 -12.49 5.66
C SER A 196 -3.10 -11.38 5.31
N ASN A 197 -2.80 -10.56 4.28
CA ASN A 197 -3.72 -9.55 3.79
C ASN A 197 -4.99 -10.18 3.20
N SER A 198 -4.86 -11.24 2.39
CA SER A 198 -6.01 -12.00 1.86
C SER A 198 -6.98 -12.43 2.97
N VAL A 199 -6.46 -13.10 4.01
CA VAL A 199 -7.26 -13.63 5.11
C VAL A 199 -7.88 -12.51 5.95
N THR A 200 -7.18 -11.40 6.17
CA THR A 200 -7.73 -10.27 6.93
C THR A 200 -8.83 -9.53 6.17
N GLN A 201 -8.76 -9.48 4.83
CA GLN A 201 -9.74 -8.76 4.02
C GLN A 201 -11.03 -9.53 3.80
N PHE A 202 -10.99 -10.86 3.81
CA PHE A 202 -12.17 -11.67 3.57
C PHE A 202 -13.34 -11.38 4.53
N PRO A 203 -13.17 -11.33 5.86
CA PRO A 203 -14.24 -10.98 6.79
C PRO A 203 -14.78 -9.56 6.59
N LEU A 204 -13.91 -8.60 6.23
CA LEU A 204 -14.32 -7.22 5.99
C LEU A 204 -15.16 -7.09 4.72
N GLY A 205 -14.70 -7.69 3.62
CA GLY A 205 -15.44 -7.73 2.36
C GLY A 205 -16.78 -8.45 2.52
N LEU A 206 -16.82 -9.56 3.27
CA LEU A 206 -18.07 -10.27 3.58
C LEU A 206 -19.07 -9.39 4.32
N MET A 207 -18.65 -8.69 5.37
CA MET A 207 -19.55 -7.81 6.13
C MET A 207 -20.01 -6.60 5.29
N GLU A 208 -19.11 -6.03 4.49
CA GLU A 208 -19.44 -4.92 3.59
C GLU A 208 -20.46 -5.32 2.53
N SER A 209 -20.22 -6.43 1.83
CA SER A 209 -21.14 -6.96 0.82
C SER A 209 -22.48 -7.32 1.45
N LEU A 210 -22.50 -8.05 2.58
CA LEU A 210 -23.75 -8.43 3.24
C LEU A 210 -24.59 -7.23 3.66
N VAL A 211 -23.97 -6.21 4.30
CA VAL A 211 -24.73 -5.04 4.77
C VAL A 211 -25.23 -4.22 3.59
N PHE A 212 -24.37 -3.91 2.62
CA PHE A 212 -24.74 -3.12 1.44
C PHE A 212 -25.76 -3.86 0.57
N GLY A 213 -25.44 -5.10 0.23
CA GLY A 213 -26.21 -5.97 -0.64
C GLY A 213 -27.59 -6.22 -0.09
N SER A 214 -27.72 -6.52 1.21
CA SER A 214 -29.02 -6.71 1.85
C SER A 214 -29.88 -5.45 1.82
N ILE A 215 -29.29 -4.28 2.07
CA ILE A 215 -30.05 -3.01 2.00
C ILE A 215 -30.56 -2.79 0.58
N VAL A 216 -29.69 -2.87 -0.42
CA VAL A 216 -30.06 -2.63 -1.83
C VAL A 216 -31.07 -3.67 -2.31
N TYR A 217 -30.81 -4.96 -2.09
CA TYR A 217 -31.64 -6.06 -2.60
C TYR A 217 -33.09 -5.98 -2.12
N TRP A 218 -33.28 -5.85 -0.81
CA TRP A 218 -34.61 -5.91 -0.20
C TRP A 218 -35.39 -4.60 -0.33
N MET A 219 -34.73 -3.44 -0.30
CA MET A 219 -35.44 -2.15 -0.45
C MET A 219 -35.75 -1.80 -1.91
N CYS A 220 -34.87 -2.17 -2.85
CA CYS A 220 -35.13 -1.95 -4.27
C CYS A 220 -36.23 -2.88 -4.79
N GLY A 221 -36.46 -4.03 -4.14
CA GLY A 221 -37.49 -4.99 -4.54
C GLY A 221 -37.00 -6.00 -5.58
N CYS A 222 -35.75 -6.47 -5.47
CA CYS A 222 -35.24 -7.57 -6.29
C CYS A 222 -36.05 -8.87 -6.07
N VAL A 223 -35.81 -9.88 -6.91
CA VAL A 223 -36.49 -11.19 -6.86
C VAL A 223 -36.52 -11.75 -5.42
N SER A 224 -37.67 -12.23 -4.96
CA SER A 224 -37.82 -12.66 -3.55
C SER A 224 -37.34 -14.08 -3.23
N THR A 225 -36.65 -14.76 -4.16
CA THR A 225 -36.15 -16.12 -3.96
C THR A 225 -34.83 -16.13 -3.16
N VAL A 226 -34.71 -17.10 -2.24
CA VAL A 226 -33.53 -17.24 -1.38
C VAL A 226 -32.26 -17.53 -2.20
N GLU A 227 -32.41 -18.30 -3.28
CA GLU A 227 -31.30 -18.61 -4.19
C GLU A 227 -30.77 -17.36 -4.89
N ALA A 228 -31.65 -16.52 -5.45
CA ALA A 228 -31.25 -15.28 -6.11
C ALA A 228 -30.56 -14.31 -5.14
N PHE A 229 -31.01 -14.24 -3.89
CA PHE A 229 -30.38 -13.41 -2.87
C PHE A 229 -28.96 -13.89 -2.52
N ILE A 230 -28.78 -15.21 -2.31
CA ILE A 230 -27.46 -15.77 -2.01
C ILE A 230 -26.50 -15.57 -3.19
N LEU A 231 -26.97 -15.79 -4.43
CA LEU A 231 -26.15 -15.57 -5.62
C LEU A 231 -25.79 -14.10 -5.78
N PHE A 232 -26.73 -13.18 -5.55
CA PHE A 232 -26.48 -11.73 -5.57
C PHE A 232 -25.37 -11.34 -4.58
N GLU A 233 -25.47 -11.79 -3.33
CA GLU A 233 -24.45 -11.52 -2.30
C GLU A 233 -23.09 -12.15 -2.63
N MET A 234 -23.07 -13.38 -3.14
CA MET A 234 -21.84 -14.05 -3.56
C MET A 234 -21.15 -13.34 -4.72
N ILE A 235 -21.91 -12.83 -5.69
CA ILE A 235 -21.39 -12.03 -6.80
C ILE A 235 -20.79 -10.73 -6.28
N LEU A 236 -21.50 -10.00 -5.40
CA LEU A 236 -20.99 -8.77 -4.79
C LEU A 236 -19.73 -9.01 -3.95
N LEU A 237 -19.67 -10.12 -3.21
CA LEU A 237 -18.50 -10.51 -2.41
C LEU A 237 -17.28 -10.77 -3.29
N LEU A 238 -17.42 -11.60 -4.34
CA LEU A 238 -16.30 -11.91 -5.22
C LEU A 238 -15.82 -10.68 -6.01
N LEU A 239 -16.75 -9.81 -6.41
CA LEU A 239 -16.41 -8.53 -7.01
C LEU A 239 -15.63 -7.63 -6.04
N ASN A 240 -16.11 -7.49 -4.80
CA ASN A 240 -15.43 -6.75 -3.72
C ASN A 240 -13.99 -7.25 -3.53
N LEU A 241 -13.81 -8.57 -3.41
CA LEU A 241 -12.51 -9.19 -3.24
C LEU A 241 -11.60 -8.97 -4.45
N SER A 242 -12.14 -9.09 -5.68
CA SER A 242 -11.39 -8.85 -6.92
C SER A 242 -10.83 -7.43 -6.98
N PHE A 243 -11.66 -6.43 -6.68
CA PHE A 243 -11.22 -5.03 -6.65
C PHE A 243 -10.30 -4.73 -5.47
N THR A 244 -10.50 -5.36 -4.31
CA THR A 244 -9.55 -5.29 -3.19
C THR A 244 -8.18 -5.79 -3.62
N ALA A 245 -8.10 -6.92 -4.33
CA ALA A 245 -6.85 -7.47 -4.84
C ALA A 245 -6.23 -6.60 -5.94
N TRP A 246 -7.04 -5.99 -6.82
CA TRP A 246 -6.56 -5.02 -7.81
C TRP A 246 -5.89 -3.81 -7.15
N PHE A 247 -6.54 -3.18 -6.17
CA PHE A 247 -5.95 -2.02 -5.49
C PHE A 247 -4.78 -2.41 -4.59
N PHE A 248 -4.77 -3.61 -4.01
CA PHE A 248 -3.61 -4.14 -3.31
C PHE A 248 -2.41 -4.30 -4.25
N PHE A 249 -2.62 -4.89 -5.43
CA PHE A 249 -1.60 -4.99 -6.47
C PHE A 249 -1.09 -3.61 -6.88
N LEU A 250 -1.99 -2.66 -7.14
CA LEU A 250 -1.62 -1.31 -7.53
C LEU A 250 -0.78 -0.61 -6.45
N SER A 251 -1.14 -0.76 -5.17
CA SER A 251 -0.36 -0.26 -4.03
C SER A 251 1.02 -0.92 -3.95
N CYS A 252 1.14 -2.19 -4.31
CA CYS A 252 2.44 -2.88 -4.37
C CYS A 252 3.29 -2.38 -5.53
N ALA A 253 2.69 -2.18 -6.71
CA ALA A 253 3.36 -1.79 -7.95
C ALA A 253 3.65 -0.28 -8.08
N SER A 254 3.08 0.58 -7.23
CA SER A 254 3.25 2.04 -7.32
C SER A 254 4.28 2.60 -6.32
N PRO A 255 5.14 3.55 -6.69
CA PRO A 255 6.16 4.09 -5.78
C PRO A 255 5.57 4.85 -4.59
N ASN A 256 4.62 5.75 -4.85
CA ASN A 256 4.02 6.63 -3.84
C ASN A 256 2.54 6.90 -4.18
N LEU A 257 1.82 7.54 -3.25
CA LEU A 257 0.41 7.89 -3.43
C LEU A 257 0.15 8.84 -4.61
N ASN A 258 1.11 9.70 -4.94
CA ASN A 258 0.98 10.63 -6.06
C ASN A 258 0.97 9.92 -7.42
N VAL A 259 1.49 8.69 -7.49
CA VAL A 259 1.39 7.83 -8.68
C VAL A 259 0.19 6.86 -8.56
N ALA A 260 0.01 6.23 -7.38
CA ALA A 260 -1.05 5.24 -7.18
C ALA A 260 -2.45 5.84 -7.39
N ASN A 261 -2.69 7.07 -6.90
CA ASN A 261 -4.01 7.70 -7.00
C ASN A 261 -4.41 8.00 -8.46
N PRO A 262 -3.62 8.71 -9.29
CA PRO A 262 -3.97 8.90 -10.71
C PRO A 262 -4.14 7.59 -11.48
N VAL A 263 -3.25 6.61 -11.26
CA VAL A 263 -3.35 5.31 -11.96
C VAL A 263 -4.62 4.57 -11.52
N SER A 264 -4.98 4.62 -10.25
CA SER A 264 -6.24 4.03 -9.77
C SER A 264 -7.44 4.68 -10.46
N MET A 265 -7.49 6.01 -10.56
CA MET A 265 -8.60 6.72 -11.21
C MET A 265 -8.70 6.39 -12.71
N VAL A 266 -7.57 6.29 -13.40
CA VAL A 266 -7.55 5.86 -14.81
C VAL A 266 -8.04 4.41 -14.93
N SER A 267 -7.58 3.50 -14.06
CA SER A 267 -8.05 2.10 -14.10
C SER A 267 -9.56 1.98 -13.86
N ILE A 268 -10.08 2.72 -12.89
CA ILE A 268 -11.51 2.83 -12.59
C ILE A 268 -12.28 3.32 -13.82
N LEU A 269 -11.79 4.36 -14.51
CA LEU A 269 -12.43 4.88 -15.71
C LEU A 269 -12.60 3.79 -16.77
N PHE A 270 -11.56 2.98 -17.00
CA PHE A 270 -11.65 1.86 -17.95
C PHE A 270 -12.65 0.79 -17.48
N PHE A 271 -12.60 0.37 -16.22
CA PHE A 271 -13.57 -0.61 -15.72
C PHE A 271 -15.02 -0.11 -15.82
N VAL A 272 -15.29 1.15 -15.50
CA VAL A 272 -16.63 1.75 -15.55
C VAL A 272 -17.13 1.92 -16.99
N LEU A 273 -16.28 2.43 -17.90
CA LEU A 273 -16.67 2.67 -19.31
C LEU A 273 -16.96 1.37 -20.05
N PHE A 274 -16.15 0.34 -19.81
CA PHE A 274 -16.24 -0.93 -20.53
C PHE A 274 -17.07 -1.99 -19.79
N ALA A 275 -17.73 -1.65 -18.68
CA ALA A 275 -18.58 -2.56 -17.89
C ALA A 275 -19.79 -3.14 -18.64
N GLY A 276 -20.15 -2.60 -19.82
CA GLY A 276 -21.32 -3.03 -20.59
C GLY A 276 -22.62 -2.28 -20.29
N PHE A 277 -22.60 -1.29 -19.38
CA PHE A 277 -23.75 -0.42 -19.10
C PHE A 277 -23.63 0.96 -19.74
N VAL A 278 -22.49 1.64 -19.54
CA VAL A 278 -22.25 2.99 -20.10
C VAL A 278 -22.10 2.94 -21.61
N ILE A 279 -21.38 1.93 -22.09
CA ILE A 279 -21.23 1.59 -23.51
C ILE A 279 -21.67 0.14 -23.64
N THR A 280 -22.68 -0.14 -24.47
CA THR A 280 -23.11 -1.53 -24.73
C THR A 280 -22.06 -2.25 -25.58
N LYS A 281 -22.06 -3.58 -25.52
CA LYS A 281 -21.00 -4.41 -26.09
C LYS A 281 -20.82 -4.18 -27.60
N GLU A 282 -21.90 -4.02 -28.36
CA GLU A 282 -21.89 -3.78 -29.81
C GLU A 282 -21.40 -2.38 -30.19
N GLN A 283 -21.49 -1.41 -29.28
CA GLN A 283 -20.97 -0.06 -29.50
C GLN A 283 -19.46 0.04 -29.25
N ILE A 284 -18.86 -0.98 -28.60
CA ILE A 284 -17.43 -1.03 -28.36
C ILE A 284 -16.72 -1.40 -29.67
N PRO A 285 -15.76 -0.60 -30.15
CA PRO A 285 -15.00 -0.94 -31.35
C PRO A 285 -14.28 -2.29 -31.22
N ASP A 286 -14.24 -3.08 -32.29
CA ASP A 286 -13.68 -4.45 -32.30
C ASP A 286 -12.25 -4.54 -31.73
N TYR A 287 -11.44 -3.49 -31.90
CA TYR A 287 -10.07 -3.46 -31.41
C TYR A 287 -9.95 -3.20 -29.89
N LEU A 288 -11.02 -2.78 -29.21
CA LEU A 288 -11.08 -2.55 -27.75
C LEU A 288 -11.95 -3.56 -27.01
N ILE A 289 -12.64 -4.47 -27.72
CA ILE A 289 -13.56 -5.43 -27.12
C ILE A 289 -12.90 -6.35 -26.08
N TRP A 290 -11.57 -6.54 -26.16
CA TRP A 290 -10.83 -7.34 -25.18
C TRP A 290 -10.91 -6.73 -23.77
N ILE A 291 -11.01 -5.40 -23.63
CA ILE A 291 -11.13 -4.71 -22.33
C ILE A 291 -12.40 -5.16 -21.60
N TYR A 292 -13.52 -5.23 -22.34
CA TYR A 292 -14.80 -5.74 -21.83
C TYR A 292 -14.69 -7.17 -21.29
N TRP A 293 -13.88 -8.04 -21.92
CA TRP A 293 -13.73 -9.43 -21.47
C TRP A 293 -12.78 -9.61 -20.29
N ILE A 294 -11.82 -8.70 -20.09
CA ILE A 294 -10.88 -8.75 -18.96
C ILE A 294 -11.34 -7.93 -17.74
N ASP A 295 -12.48 -7.25 -17.84
CA ASP A 295 -12.97 -6.37 -16.80
C ASP A 295 -13.86 -7.14 -15.80
N PRO A 296 -13.47 -7.26 -14.52
CA PRO A 296 -14.31 -7.90 -13.50
C PRO A 296 -15.67 -7.23 -13.30
N MET A 297 -15.78 -5.91 -13.56
CA MET A 297 -17.03 -5.16 -13.44
C MET A 297 -18.07 -5.65 -14.45
N THR A 298 -17.66 -5.89 -15.69
CA THR A 298 -18.48 -6.50 -16.75
C THR A 298 -19.04 -7.86 -16.32
N TRP A 299 -18.19 -8.73 -15.77
CA TRP A 299 -18.62 -10.07 -15.33
C TRP A 299 -19.55 -10.02 -14.11
N GLY A 300 -19.30 -9.11 -13.17
CA GLY A 300 -20.18 -8.86 -12.03
C GLY A 300 -21.56 -8.36 -12.46
N LEU A 301 -21.60 -7.33 -13.31
CA LEU A 301 -22.87 -6.78 -13.83
C LEU A 301 -23.64 -7.84 -14.62
N ARG A 302 -22.97 -8.56 -15.52
CA ARG A 302 -23.58 -9.64 -16.30
C ARG A 302 -24.19 -10.71 -15.39
N ALA A 303 -23.43 -11.20 -14.42
CA ALA A 303 -23.90 -12.25 -13.51
C ALA A 303 -25.10 -11.78 -12.68
N LEU A 304 -25.10 -10.53 -12.20
CA LEU A 304 -26.25 -9.97 -11.47
C LEU A 304 -27.48 -9.82 -12.36
N ALA A 305 -27.32 -9.36 -13.61
CA ALA A 305 -28.42 -9.19 -14.55
C ALA A 305 -29.08 -10.53 -14.87
N VAL A 306 -28.27 -11.55 -15.19
CA VAL A 306 -28.76 -12.91 -15.43
C VAL A 306 -29.42 -13.48 -14.18
N ASN A 307 -28.86 -13.27 -12.99
CA ASN A 307 -29.45 -13.70 -11.73
C ASN A 307 -30.83 -13.06 -11.47
N GLN A 308 -31.02 -11.79 -11.83
CA GLN A 308 -32.30 -11.10 -11.67
C GLN A 308 -33.33 -11.59 -12.71
N TYR A 309 -32.99 -11.58 -14.00
CA TYR A 309 -33.96 -11.81 -15.08
C TYR A 309 -34.18 -13.26 -15.47
N SER A 310 -33.37 -14.19 -14.97
CA SER A 310 -33.56 -15.64 -15.23
C SER A 310 -34.45 -16.33 -14.19
N ASP A 311 -35.03 -15.60 -13.25
CA ASP A 311 -35.98 -16.16 -12.29
C ASP A 311 -37.29 -16.56 -12.99
N ASP A 312 -37.94 -17.60 -12.48
CA ASP A 312 -39.16 -18.16 -13.06
C ASP A 312 -40.32 -17.13 -13.10
N SER A 313 -40.28 -16.10 -12.26
CA SER A 313 -41.23 -14.97 -12.29
C SER A 313 -41.19 -14.15 -13.59
N PHE A 314 -40.05 -14.12 -14.28
CA PHE A 314 -39.85 -13.42 -15.56
C PHE A 314 -39.93 -14.34 -16.79
N ASP A 315 -40.06 -15.65 -16.59
CA ASP A 315 -40.26 -16.64 -17.64
C ASP A 315 -41.75 -16.71 -18.07
N THR A 316 -42.29 -15.56 -18.44
CA THR A 316 -43.70 -15.42 -18.83
C THR A 316 -43.84 -14.63 -20.14
N CYS A 317 -44.82 -15.03 -20.94
CA CYS A 317 -45.15 -14.33 -22.20
C CYS A 317 -45.90 -13.02 -21.96
N VAL A 318 -46.76 -12.96 -20.93
CA VAL A 318 -47.56 -11.77 -20.61
C VAL A 318 -47.19 -11.28 -19.22
N TYR A 319 -46.65 -10.07 -19.16
CA TYR A 319 -46.22 -9.43 -17.92
C TYR A 319 -46.73 -8.00 -17.86
N ASN A 320 -47.39 -7.60 -16.76
CA ASN A 320 -48.04 -6.29 -16.59
C ASN A 320 -48.90 -5.83 -17.80
N GLY A 321 -49.57 -6.77 -18.47
CA GLY A 321 -50.46 -6.50 -19.61
C GLY A 321 -49.78 -6.36 -20.98
N ILE A 322 -48.46 -6.56 -21.06
CA ILE A 322 -47.70 -6.59 -22.32
C ILE A 322 -47.41 -8.04 -22.70
N ASP A 323 -47.74 -8.42 -23.94
CA ASP A 323 -47.40 -9.75 -24.50
C ASP A 323 -46.05 -9.70 -25.23
N TYR A 324 -45.01 -10.16 -24.55
CA TYR A 324 -43.63 -10.20 -25.06
C TYR A 324 -43.44 -11.30 -26.11
N CYS A 325 -44.13 -12.43 -25.98
CA CYS A 325 -44.04 -13.51 -26.96
C CYS A 325 -44.70 -13.11 -28.29
N ALA A 326 -45.83 -12.41 -28.26
CA ALA A 326 -46.48 -11.93 -29.47
C ALA A 326 -45.71 -10.79 -30.15
N ASN A 327 -45.11 -9.88 -29.37
CA ASN A 327 -44.46 -8.68 -29.90
C ASN A 327 -42.99 -8.91 -30.29
N TYR A 328 -42.26 -9.72 -29.52
CA TYR A 328 -40.81 -9.89 -29.63
C TYR A 328 -40.36 -11.35 -29.79
N ASN A 329 -41.29 -12.32 -29.73
CA ASN A 329 -41.00 -13.75 -29.85
C ASN A 329 -40.00 -14.28 -28.79
N MET A 330 -40.03 -13.69 -27.60
CA MET A 330 -39.18 -14.01 -26.45
C MET A 330 -39.93 -13.72 -25.15
N THR A 331 -39.48 -14.29 -24.03
CA THR A 331 -40.08 -14.02 -22.70
C THR A 331 -39.61 -12.67 -22.15
N MET A 332 -40.27 -12.16 -21.10
CA MET A 332 -39.93 -10.86 -20.51
C MET A 332 -38.47 -10.81 -20.02
N GLY A 333 -37.99 -11.86 -19.36
CA GLY A 333 -36.62 -11.96 -18.89
C GLY A 333 -35.60 -11.96 -20.02
N GLU A 334 -35.85 -12.76 -21.08
CA GLU A 334 -34.99 -12.81 -22.27
C GLU A 334 -34.95 -11.47 -23.01
N TYR A 335 -36.10 -10.81 -23.15
CA TYR A 335 -36.19 -9.47 -23.74
C TYR A 335 -35.37 -8.45 -22.97
N SER A 336 -35.47 -8.45 -21.64
CA SER A 336 -34.76 -7.51 -20.78
C SER A 336 -33.25 -7.67 -20.86
N LEU A 337 -32.76 -8.92 -20.92
CA LEU A 337 -31.32 -9.22 -21.07
C LEU A 337 -30.80 -8.91 -22.47
N THR A 338 -31.55 -9.28 -23.52
CA THR A 338 -31.14 -9.04 -24.91
C THR A 338 -31.12 -7.56 -25.28
N THR A 339 -31.96 -6.74 -24.65
CA THR A 339 -31.96 -5.26 -24.82
C THR A 339 -30.59 -4.65 -24.49
N PHE A 340 -29.83 -5.24 -23.57
CA PHE A 340 -28.48 -4.82 -23.21
C PHE A 340 -27.40 -5.80 -23.69
N GLU A 341 -27.74 -6.66 -24.65
CA GLU A 341 -26.82 -7.61 -25.29
C GLU A 341 -26.16 -8.58 -24.27
N ILE A 342 -26.87 -8.84 -23.16
CA ILE A 342 -26.46 -9.79 -22.13
C ILE A 342 -26.99 -11.18 -22.50
N GLN A 343 -26.16 -12.19 -22.31
CA GLN A 343 -26.54 -13.58 -22.58
C GLN A 343 -27.61 -14.07 -21.60
N THR A 344 -28.57 -14.84 -22.09
CA THR A 344 -29.74 -15.30 -21.32
C THR A 344 -29.52 -16.58 -20.52
N GLU A 345 -28.46 -17.34 -20.81
CA GLU A 345 -28.26 -18.63 -20.14
C GLU A 345 -27.79 -18.48 -18.69
N LYS A 346 -28.42 -19.23 -17.76
CA LYS A 346 -28.02 -19.29 -16.33
C LYS A 346 -26.56 -19.73 -16.12
N SER A 347 -25.94 -20.40 -17.10
CA SER A 347 -24.52 -20.79 -17.08
C SER A 347 -23.57 -19.59 -16.90
N TRP A 348 -23.96 -18.40 -17.37
CA TRP A 348 -23.17 -17.18 -17.28
C TRP A 348 -22.97 -16.67 -15.85
N ILE A 349 -23.86 -17.02 -14.91
CA ILE A 349 -23.67 -16.73 -13.49
C ILE A 349 -22.41 -17.45 -12.99
N TRP A 350 -22.30 -18.75 -13.28
CA TRP A 350 -21.14 -19.55 -12.87
C TRP A 350 -19.85 -19.11 -13.54
N TYR A 351 -19.89 -18.75 -14.83
CA TYR A 351 -18.72 -18.18 -15.50
C TYR A 351 -18.27 -16.87 -14.85
N GLY A 352 -19.20 -15.99 -14.46
CA GLY A 352 -18.89 -14.76 -13.73
C GLY A 352 -18.25 -15.03 -12.36
N LEU A 353 -18.80 -15.97 -11.58
CA LEU A 353 -18.23 -16.36 -10.28
C LEU A 353 -16.81 -16.91 -10.42
N VAL A 354 -16.59 -17.85 -11.34
CA VAL A 354 -15.27 -18.45 -11.59
C VAL A 354 -14.29 -17.39 -12.09
N TYR A 355 -14.72 -16.50 -12.99
CA TYR A 355 -13.89 -15.43 -13.51
C TYR A 355 -13.42 -14.48 -12.40
N MET A 356 -14.33 -13.98 -11.55
CA MET A 356 -13.97 -13.08 -10.45
C MET A 356 -13.05 -13.76 -9.44
N ALA A 357 -13.30 -15.04 -9.11
CA ALA A 357 -12.40 -15.81 -8.26
C ALA A 357 -11.00 -15.96 -8.88
N ALA A 358 -10.92 -16.21 -10.18
CA ALA A 358 -9.65 -16.28 -10.91
C ALA A 358 -8.94 -14.92 -10.96
N ALA A 359 -9.67 -13.83 -11.22
CA ALA A 359 -9.14 -12.47 -11.20
C ALA A 359 -8.57 -12.10 -9.83
N TYR A 360 -9.26 -12.45 -8.75
CA TYR A 360 -8.77 -12.30 -7.39
C TYR A 360 -7.41 -12.99 -7.18
N VAL A 361 -7.33 -14.30 -7.51
CA VAL A 361 -6.09 -15.07 -7.37
C VAL A 361 -4.97 -14.48 -8.24
N PHE A 362 -5.29 -14.08 -9.46
CA PHE A 362 -4.36 -13.48 -10.40
C PHE A 362 -3.77 -12.16 -9.87
N PHE A 363 -4.60 -11.24 -9.36
CA PHE A 363 -4.12 -9.98 -8.78
C PHE A 363 -3.32 -10.19 -7.49
N MET A 364 -3.69 -11.17 -6.66
CA MET A 364 -2.89 -11.54 -5.48
C MET A 364 -1.53 -12.12 -5.88
N PHE A 365 -1.47 -12.92 -6.94
CA PHE A 365 -0.22 -13.44 -7.48
C PHE A 365 0.67 -12.32 -8.03
N LEU A 366 0.11 -11.40 -8.83
CA LEU A 366 0.83 -10.22 -9.29
C LEU A 366 1.33 -9.34 -8.14
N SER A 367 0.56 -9.21 -7.07
CA SER A 367 1.00 -8.51 -5.85
C SER A 367 2.22 -9.17 -5.22
N CYS A 368 2.26 -10.51 -5.19
CA CYS A 368 3.41 -11.26 -4.69
C CYS A 368 4.66 -11.02 -5.56
N ILE A 369 4.51 -11.05 -6.89
CA ILE A 369 5.61 -10.74 -7.82
C ILE A 369 6.09 -9.31 -7.62
N ALA A 370 5.17 -8.34 -7.55
CA ALA A 370 5.50 -6.94 -7.35
C ALA A 370 6.30 -6.73 -6.07
N LEU A 371 5.90 -7.36 -4.95
CA LEU A 371 6.63 -7.24 -3.68
C LEU A 371 7.97 -7.98 -3.65
N GLU A 372 8.11 -9.09 -4.39
CA GLU A 372 9.37 -9.86 -4.41
C GLU A 372 10.44 -9.19 -5.29
N TYR A 373 10.04 -8.68 -6.46
CA TYR A 373 10.98 -8.17 -7.46
C TYR A 373 11.09 -6.64 -7.50
N HIS A 374 10.06 -5.91 -7.08
CA HIS A 374 10.04 -4.45 -7.15
C HIS A 374 10.02 -3.82 -5.76
N ARG A 375 11.11 -3.13 -5.42
CA ARG A 375 11.25 -2.49 -4.11
C ARG A 375 11.34 -0.99 -4.22
N PHE A 376 10.34 -0.32 -3.66
CA PHE A 376 10.29 1.13 -3.55
C PHE A 376 10.77 1.55 -2.16
N GLU A 377 12.09 1.59 -1.97
CA GLU A 377 12.69 2.25 -0.80
C GLU A 377 13.15 3.64 -1.22
N ASN A 378 12.67 4.68 -0.53
CA ASN A 378 13.39 5.94 -0.55
C ASN A 378 14.68 5.73 0.25
N PRO A 379 15.87 6.08 -0.26
CA PRO A 379 17.07 6.04 0.55
C PRO A 379 16.89 7.01 1.73
N GLU A 380 16.85 6.48 2.96
CA GLU A 380 16.72 7.26 4.21
C GLU A 380 17.78 8.36 4.34
N ASN A 381 18.87 8.29 3.56
CA ASN A 381 20.04 9.15 3.68
C ASN A 381 20.45 9.91 2.40
N VAL A 382 19.60 9.94 1.37
CA VAL A 382 19.95 10.71 0.15
C VAL A 382 18.81 11.66 -0.19
N THR A 383 18.78 12.80 0.51
CA THR A 383 18.35 14.04 -0.11
C THR A 383 19.37 14.35 -1.21
N LEU A 384 19.13 13.85 -2.42
CA LEU A 384 19.74 14.47 -3.59
C LEU A 384 19.11 15.86 -3.66
N ASP A 385 19.81 16.86 -3.11
CA ASP A 385 19.57 18.25 -3.51
C ASP A 385 19.90 18.32 -5.00
N SER A 386 18.91 18.00 -5.82
CA SER A 386 19.00 18.16 -7.25
C SER A 386 18.99 19.65 -7.55
N GLU A 387 20.11 20.10 -8.10
CA GLU A 387 20.32 21.34 -8.85
C GLU A 387 20.79 22.59 -8.07
N HIS A 388 22.09 22.87 -8.26
CA HIS A 388 22.74 24.18 -8.31
C HIS A 388 21.97 25.39 -7.74
N LYS A 389 22.28 25.75 -6.48
CA LYS A 389 22.27 27.16 -6.06
C LYS A 389 23.68 27.56 -5.67
N GLY A 390 24.28 28.41 -6.50
CA GLY A 390 25.45 29.19 -6.14
C GLY A 390 25.17 30.02 -4.89
N SER A 391 26.18 30.11 -4.03
CA SER A 391 26.27 30.96 -2.83
C SER A 391 24.96 31.21 -2.08
N ALA A 392 24.64 30.32 -1.13
CA ALA A 392 23.72 30.69 -0.05
C ALA A 392 24.40 31.77 0.82
N SER A 393 23.92 33.00 0.74
CA SER A 393 24.01 33.94 1.84
C SER A 393 23.07 33.46 2.94
N ASP A 394 23.58 33.34 4.16
CA ASP A 394 22.82 33.00 5.37
C ASP A 394 21.72 34.03 5.64
N ASP A 395 20.53 33.82 5.09
CA ASP A 395 19.34 34.53 5.54
C ASP A 395 18.16 33.56 5.62
N TYR A 396 17.67 33.35 6.85
CA TYR A 396 16.56 32.46 7.14
C TYR A 396 15.25 33.06 6.62
N GLY A 397 14.67 32.45 5.57
CA GLY A 397 13.34 32.82 5.09
C GLY A 397 12.24 32.39 6.07
N LEU A 398 11.56 33.36 6.68
CA LEU A 398 10.34 33.16 7.48
C LEU A 398 9.21 32.62 6.59
N MET A 399 8.77 31.40 6.84
CA MET A 399 7.61 30.79 6.18
C MET A 399 6.36 31.03 7.04
N ASN A 400 5.37 31.77 6.51
CA ASN A 400 4.12 32.07 7.20
C ASN A 400 3.21 30.83 7.27
N THR A 401 2.65 30.54 8.46
CA THR A 401 1.65 29.49 8.69
C THR A 401 0.21 30.01 8.46
N PRO A 402 -0.79 29.15 8.18
CA PRO A 402 -2.08 29.54 7.60
C PRO A 402 -3.10 30.12 8.61
N ARG A 403 -2.63 30.84 9.64
CA ARG A 403 -3.49 31.60 10.56
C ARG A 403 -2.87 32.96 10.88
N SER A 404 -2.96 33.90 9.94
CA SER A 404 -2.76 35.32 10.23
C SER A 404 -3.87 36.14 9.61
N SER A 405 -4.64 36.82 10.46
CA SER A 405 -5.62 37.84 10.07
C SER A 405 -4.90 39.09 9.58
N PRO A 406 -5.40 39.83 8.57
CA PRO A 406 -4.71 40.98 8.01
C PRO A 406 -5.11 42.24 8.78
N ASN A 407 -4.24 42.76 9.65
CA ASN A 407 -4.11 44.20 9.90
C ASN A 407 -2.86 44.46 10.74
N GLY A 408 -1.97 45.28 10.18
CA GLY A 408 -0.69 45.61 10.76
C GLY A 408 -0.79 46.60 11.93
N SER A 409 0.09 46.40 12.90
CA SER A 409 0.90 47.46 13.52
C SER A 409 2.03 46.77 14.29
N ASP A 410 3.27 47.17 14.00
CA ASP A 410 4.46 46.67 14.68
C ASP A 410 4.41 47.02 16.16
N ALA A 411 4.25 46.02 17.02
CA ALA A 411 4.47 46.15 18.45
C ALA A 411 5.86 45.58 18.78
N VAL A 412 6.85 46.46 18.91
CA VAL A 412 8.17 46.12 19.44
C VAL A 412 8.01 45.82 20.93
N VAL A 413 8.08 44.53 21.30
CA VAL A 413 8.15 44.09 22.70
C VAL A 413 9.62 43.84 23.05
N THR A 414 10.20 44.76 23.82
CA THR A 414 11.54 44.59 24.39
C THR A 414 11.46 43.62 25.57
N ILE A 415 12.00 42.41 25.42
CA ILE A 415 12.05 41.42 26.51
C ILE A 415 13.33 41.63 27.32
N GLY A 416 13.18 42.07 28.56
CA GLY A 416 14.24 42.07 29.57
C GLY A 416 14.61 40.64 29.99
N HIS A 417 15.89 40.41 30.24
CA HIS A 417 16.40 39.16 30.79
C HIS A 417 15.91 38.98 32.23
N ASP A 418 14.93 38.09 32.41
CA ASP A 418 14.90 37.16 33.53
C ASP A 418 13.94 36.01 33.19
N ARG A 419 14.48 34.78 33.08
CA ARG A 419 13.68 33.56 32.97
C ARG A 419 14.17 32.56 34.00
N GLU A 420 13.44 32.51 35.12
CA GLU A 420 13.44 31.33 35.99
C GLU A 420 13.10 30.10 35.14
N LYS A 421 13.98 29.09 35.21
CA LYS A 421 13.81 27.83 34.48
C LYS A 421 12.80 26.96 35.21
N HIS A 422 11.54 26.99 34.80
CA HIS A 422 10.61 25.90 35.06
C HIS A 422 10.81 24.80 34.00
N PHE A 423 11.81 23.95 34.22
CA PHE A 423 11.93 22.66 33.54
C PHE A 423 12.53 21.64 34.51
N THR A 424 11.81 20.56 34.76
CA THR A 424 12.32 19.35 35.43
C THR A 424 12.83 18.38 34.37
N PRO A 425 14.15 18.15 34.26
CA PRO A 425 14.68 17.13 33.37
C PRO A 425 14.30 15.73 33.87
N VAL A 426 13.62 14.95 33.03
CA VAL A 426 13.41 13.51 33.26
C VAL A 426 14.53 12.77 32.55
N THR A 427 15.53 12.32 33.31
CA THR A 427 16.56 11.41 32.83
C THR A 427 16.02 9.98 32.88
N VAL A 428 15.86 9.33 31.72
CA VAL A 428 15.63 7.89 31.67
C VAL A 428 16.98 7.19 31.81
N ALA A 429 17.24 6.60 32.99
CA ALA A 429 18.36 5.71 33.21
C ALA A 429 17.84 4.26 33.20
N PHE A 430 18.42 3.41 32.35
CA PHE A 430 18.25 1.97 32.49
C PHE A 430 19.04 1.53 33.72
N LYS A 431 18.31 1.03 34.73
CA LYS A 431 18.91 0.41 35.92
C LYS A 431 18.85 -1.10 35.72
N ASP A 432 20.00 -1.73 35.91
CA ASP A 432 20.30 -3.16 35.85
C ASP A 432 20.54 -3.75 34.44
N LEU A 433 21.83 -3.81 34.09
CA LEU A 433 22.45 -4.84 33.25
C LEU A 433 23.18 -5.82 34.16
#